data_AF-A0A1R1YA61-F1
#
_entry.id   AF-A0A1R1YA61-F1
#
_cell.length_a   1.000
_cell.length_b   1.000
_cell.length_c   1.000
_cell.angle_alpha   90.00
_cell.angle_beta   90.00
_cell.angle_gamma   90.00
#
_symmetry.space_group_name_H-M   'P 1'
#
loop_
_entity.id
_entity.type
_entity.pdbx_description
1 polymer ?
#
loop_
_entity_poly.entity_id
_entity_poly.type
_entity_poly.pdbx_seq_one_letter_code
_entity_poly.pdbx_strand_id
1 'polypeptide(L)'
;MEQESVTQAPMEQYQLKLVKYMAQKLLREMYCVPEPVDPHVSTTVPVTYLTVYPELIEALSSIEDDFISPLTEEERKIAINYCPKTSSMK
;
A
#
# COMPACT_ATOMS: atom_id res chain seq x y z
N MET A 1 -36.67 46.43 -30.58
CA MET A 1 -36.46 45.20 -29.79
C MET A 1 -35.04 44.76 -30.09
N GLU A 2 -34.10 45.02 -29.19
CA GLU A 2 -32.73 44.53 -29.32
C GLU A 2 -32.52 43.59 -28.14
N GLN A 3 -32.60 42.30 -28.43
CA GLN A 3 -32.13 41.24 -27.53
C GLN A 3 -30.77 40.78 -28.02
N GLU A 4 -30.04 40.17 -27.08
CA GLU A 4 -28.81 39.38 -27.25
C GLU A 4 -27.52 40.24 -27.22
N SER A 5 -26.59 40.01 -26.30
CA SER A 5 -26.04 38.72 -25.91
C SER A 5 -25.88 38.54 -24.40
N VAL A 6 -26.37 37.42 -23.89
CA VAL A 6 -26.05 36.93 -22.54
C VAL A 6 -24.56 36.54 -22.49
N THR A 7 -23.85 37.15 -21.55
CA THR A 7 -22.43 36.95 -21.26
C THR A 7 -22.09 35.48 -21.01
N GLN A 8 -21.55 34.80 -22.02
CA GLN A 8 -21.15 33.38 -22.01
C GLN A 8 -19.72 33.11 -21.47
N ALA A 9 -18.96 34.17 -21.19
CA ALA A 9 -17.54 34.11 -20.79
C ALA A 9 -17.17 33.39 -19.47
N PRO A 10 -18.01 33.33 -18.41
CA PRO A 10 -17.58 32.77 -17.12
C PRO A 10 -17.36 31.25 -17.16
N MET A 11 -18.16 30.55 -17.96
CA MET A 11 -18.15 29.09 -18.01
C MET A 11 -16.90 28.57 -18.73
N GLU A 12 -16.47 29.22 -19.79
CA GLU A 12 -15.28 28.87 -20.58
C GLU A 12 -13.99 29.03 -19.76
N GLN A 13 -13.91 30.07 -18.93
CA GLN A 13 -12.78 30.26 -18.02
C GLN A 13 -12.69 29.15 -16.97
N TYR A 14 -13.83 28.70 -16.46
CA TYR A 14 -13.88 27.59 -15.50
C TYR A 14 -13.42 26.28 -16.15
N GLN A 15 -13.88 26.01 -17.38
CA GLN A 15 -13.45 24.84 -18.15
C GLN A 15 -11.94 24.85 -18.39
N LEU A 16 -11.37 25.99 -18.84
CA LEU A 16 -9.93 26.12 -19.07
C LEU A 16 -9.12 25.90 -17.79
N LYS A 17 -9.60 26.45 -16.66
CA LYS A 17 -8.95 26.29 -15.35
C LYS A 17 -8.96 24.83 -14.89
N LEU A 18 -10.06 24.12 -15.14
CA LEU A 18 -10.20 22.70 -14.81
C LEU A 18 -9.25 21.84 -15.65
N VAL A 19 -9.18 22.08 -16.96
CA VAL A 19 -8.25 21.38 -17.86
C VAL A 19 -6.81 21.63 -17.45
N LYS A 20 -6.45 22.88 -17.14
CA LYS A 20 -5.10 23.22 -16.64
C LYS A 20 -4.75 22.50 -15.35
N TYR A 21 -5.69 22.43 -14.40
CA TYR A 21 -5.50 21.72 -13.14
C TYR A 21 -5.29 20.21 -13.36
N MET A 22 -6.11 19.58 -14.21
CA MET A 22 -5.98 18.15 -14.52
C MET A 22 -4.65 17.85 -15.24
N ALA A 23 -4.26 18.67 -16.21
CA ALA A 23 -2.97 18.52 -16.89
C ALA A 23 -1.80 18.64 -15.91
N GLN A 24 -1.82 19.62 -15.01
CA GLN A 24 -0.77 19.76 -13.99
C GLN A 24 -0.74 18.59 -13.00
N LYS A 25 -1.90 18.06 -12.62
CA LYS A 25 -1.99 16.88 -11.75
C LYS A 25 -1.39 15.64 -12.42
N LEU A 26 -1.75 15.38 -13.67
CA LEU A 26 -1.21 14.26 -14.45
C LEU A 26 0.30 14.37 -14.66
N LEU A 27 0.80 15.58 -14.97
CA LEU A 27 2.24 15.81 -15.08
C LEU A 27 2.93 15.57 -13.73
N ARG A 28 2.36 16.04 -12.61
CA ARG A 28 2.91 15.79 -11.27
C ARG A 28 2.96 14.29 -10.95
N GLU A 29 1.91 13.54 -11.26
CA GLU A 29 1.87 12.09 -11.05
C GLU A 29 2.88 11.35 -11.93
N MET A 30 3.06 11.77 -13.19
CA MET A 30 4.03 11.18 -14.12
C MET A 30 5.49 11.51 -13.75
N TYR A 31 5.73 12.70 -13.19
CA TYR A 31 7.05 13.15 -12.70
C TYR A 31 7.26 12.91 -11.20
N CYS A 32 6.34 12.22 -10.51
CA CYS A 32 6.66 11.65 -9.21
C CYS A 32 7.74 10.61 -9.44
N VAL A 33 8.98 11.01 -9.15
CA VAL A 33 10.13 10.11 -9.14
C VAL A 33 9.75 8.96 -8.22
N PRO A 34 9.69 7.71 -8.70
CA PRO A 34 9.53 6.57 -7.81
C PRO A 34 10.63 6.69 -6.76
N GLU A 35 10.27 6.61 -5.48
CA GLU A 35 11.31 6.49 -4.46
C GLU A 35 12.26 5.36 -4.87
N PRO A 36 13.58 5.54 -4.70
CA PRO A 36 14.53 4.51 -5.05
C PRO A 36 14.13 3.25 -4.29
N VAL A 37 13.66 2.23 -5.03
CA VAL A 37 13.35 0.92 -4.47
C VAL A 37 14.66 0.41 -3.91
N ASP A 38 14.67 0.07 -2.62
CA ASP A 38 15.84 -0.49 -1.96
C ASP A 38 16.37 -1.67 -2.81
N PRO A 39 17.66 -1.68 -3.20
CA PRO A 39 18.25 -2.76 -3.99
C PRO A 39 18.09 -4.15 -3.38
N HIS A 40 17.85 -4.23 -2.07
CA HIS A 40 17.61 -5.47 -1.32
C HIS A 40 16.13 -5.87 -1.29
N VAL A 41 15.21 -4.99 -1.69
CA VAL A 41 13.79 -5.33 -1.86
C VAL A 41 13.64 -6.12 -3.15
N SER A 42 13.48 -7.43 -2.98
CA SER A 42 13.19 -8.30 -4.11
C SER A 42 11.78 -8.02 -4.63
N THR A 43 11.66 -7.69 -5.91
CA THR A 43 10.38 -7.56 -6.62
C THR A 43 9.78 -8.91 -6.99
N THR A 44 10.50 -10.01 -6.74
CA THR A 44 10.02 -11.37 -6.99
C THR A 44 8.93 -11.72 -5.98
N VAL A 45 7.77 -12.10 -6.49
CA VAL A 45 6.63 -12.54 -5.67
C VAL A 45 7.08 -13.75 -4.85
N PRO A 46 6.80 -13.82 -3.53
CA PRO A 46 7.19 -14.94 -2.67
C PRO A 46 6.85 -16.34 -3.25
N VAL A 47 5.76 -16.42 -4.02
CA VAL A 47 5.32 -17.64 -4.73
C VAL A 47 6.37 -18.18 -5.70
N THR A 48 7.15 -17.33 -6.36
CA THR A 48 8.20 -17.79 -7.29
C THR A 48 9.32 -18.54 -6.57
N TYR A 49 9.61 -18.23 -5.31
CA TYR A 49 10.58 -19.00 -4.52
C TYR A 49 10.10 -20.43 -4.28
N LEU A 50 8.79 -20.64 -4.07
CA LEU A 50 8.22 -21.98 -3.90
C LEU A 50 8.29 -22.81 -5.18
N THR A 51 8.27 -22.17 -6.36
CA THR A 51 8.45 -22.89 -7.63
C THR A 51 9.92 -23.28 -7.90
N VAL A 52 10.88 -22.48 -7.42
CA VAL A 52 12.31 -22.76 -7.58
C VAL A 52 12.79 -23.76 -6.53
N TYR A 53 12.18 -23.74 -5.34
CA TYR A 53 12.50 -24.62 -4.22
C TYR A 53 11.23 -25.37 -3.78
N PRO A 54 10.85 -26.45 -4.48
CA PRO A 54 9.64 -27.21 -4.13
C PRO A 54 9.75 -27.86 -2.73
N GLU A 55 10.97 -28.20 -2.31
CA GLU A 55 11.30 -28.71 -0.97
C GLU A 55 10.93 -27.70 0.14
N LEU A 56 10.90 -26.40 -0.18
CA LEU A 56 10.50 -25.36 0.76
C LEU A 56 9.02 -25.49 1.14
N ILE A 57 8.17 -26.05 0.27
CA ILE A 57 6.76 -26.27 0.59
C ILE A 57 6.65 -27.32 1.70
N GLU A 58 7.34 -28.44 1.56
CA GLU A 58 7.35 -29.52 2.55
C GLU A 58 8.00 -29.05 3.87
N ALA A 59 9.12 -28.32 3.77
CA ALA A 59 9.77 -27.74 4.95
C ALA A 59 8.87 -26.74 5.68
N LEU A 60 8.17 -25.86 4.96
CA LEU A 60 7.25 -24.89 5.57
C LEU A 60 6.05 -25.58 6.23
N SER A 61 5.50 -26.63 5.60
CA SER A 61 4.43 -27.44 6.20
C SER A 61 4.90 -28.17 7.46
N SER A 62 6.10 -28.77 7.44
CA SER A 62 6.69 -29.41 8.62
C SER A 62 7.00 -28.40 9.72
N ILE A 63 7.46 -27.21 9.36
CA ILE A 63 7.75 -26.15 10.32
C ILE A 63 6.45 -25.64 10.93
N GLU A 64 5.35 -25.51 10.18
CA GLU A 64 4.06 -25.07 10.75
C GLU A 64 3.69 -25.92 11.96
N ASP A 65 3.72 -27.26 11.84
CA ASP A 65 3.44 -28.19 12.92
C ASP A 65 4.40 -28.04 14.13
N ASP A 66 5.68 -27.73 13.87
CA ASP A 66 6.70 -27.52 14.91
C ASP A 66 6.68 -26.09 15.53
N PHE A 67 6.17 -25.09 14.78
CA PHE A 67 6.10 -23.68 15.17
C PHE A 67 4.77 -23.28 15.76
N ILE A 68 3.70 -24.08 15.60
CA ILE A 68 2.49 -23.96 16.41
C ILE A 68 2.93 -24.19 17.86
N SER A 69 3.22 -23.07 18.52
CA SER A 69 3.66 -22.97 19.90
C SER A 69 2.85 -23.93 20.79
N PRO A 70 3.47 -24.53 21.83
CA PRO A 70 2.78 -25.43 22.76
C PRO A 70 1.61 -24.77 23.52
N LEU A 71 1.39 -23.48 23.31
CA LEU A 71 0.29 -22.72 23.85
C LEU A 71 -1.02 -23.07 23.14
N THR A 72 -2.01 -23.43 23.95
CA THR A 72 -3.40 -23.52 23.50
C THR A 72 -3.87 -22.18 22.91
N GLU A 73 -4.91 -22.22 22.08
CA GLU A 73 -5.53 -21.02 21.49
C GLU A 73 -5.84 -19.95 22.56
N GLU A 74 -6.22 -20.41 23.76
CA GLU A 74 -6.62 -19.56 24.88
C GLU A 74 -5.41 -18.90 25.54
N GLU A 75 -4.32 -19.63 25.71
CA GLU A 75 -3.04 -19.08 26.20
C GLU A 75 -2.44 -18.09 25.19
N ARG A 76 -2.58 -18.36 23.88
CA ARG A 76 -2.14 -17.45 22.82
C ARG A 76 -2.91 -16.13 22.86
N LYS A 77 -4.24 -16.19 23.02
CA LYS A 77 -5.08 -14.99 23.18
C LYS A 77 -4.66 -14.18 24.40
N ILE A 78 -4.35 -14.84 25.51
CA ILE A 78 -3.87 -14.15 26.71
C ILE A 78 -2.52 -13.50 26.42
N ALA A 79 -1.52 -14.25 25.92
CA ALA A 79 -0.17 -13.75 25.68
C ALA A 79 -0.11 -12.54 24.72
N ILE A 80 -0.87 -12.57 23.62
CA ILE A 80 -0.96 -11.46 22.66
C ILE A 80 -1.53 -10.19 23.34
N ASN A 81 -2.52 -10.36 24.20
CA ASN A 81 -3.17 -9.25 24.89
C ASN A 81 -2.47 -8.87 26.21
N TYR A 82 -1.50 -9.66 26.68
CA TYR A 82 -0.86 -9.49 27.98
C TYR A 82 0.29 -8.48 27.98
N CYS A 83 0.63 -7.86 26.84
CA CYS A 83 1.74 -6.90 26.76
C CYS A 83 1.64 -5.84 27.88
N PRO A 84 2.52 -5.90 28.91
CA PRO A 84 2.47 -4.92 29.98
C PRO A 84 2.94 -3.60 29.40
N LYS A 85 2.12 -2.54 29.54
CA LYS A 85 2.51 -1.16 29.21
C LYS A 85 3.54 -0.63 30.21
N THR A 86 4.68 -1.29 30.38
CA THR A 86 5.81 -0.71 31.11
C THR A 86 6.68 0.04 30.11
N SER A 87 6.23 1.23 29.72
CA SER A 87 7.14 2.29 29.28
C SER A 87 7.86 2.80 30.54
N SER A 88 8.86 2.07 31.00
CA SER A 88 9.87 2.62 31.90
C SER A 88 11.23 2.41 31.25
N MET A 89 11.44 3.17 30.17
CA MET A 89 12.78 3.58 29.81
C MET A 89 13.15 4.69 30.80
N LYS A 90 14.17 4.43 31.63
CA LYS A 90 14.78 5.44 32.49
C LYS A 90 15.91 6.12 31.73
#